data_AF-A0A8I1ULY7-F1
#
_entry.id   AF-A0A8I1ULY7-F1
#
_cell.length_a   1.000
_cell.length_b   1.000
_cell.length_c   1.000
_cell.angle_alpha   90.00
_cell.angle_beta   90.00
_cell.angle_gamma   90.00
#
_symmetry.space_group_name_H-M   'P 1'
#
loop_
_entity.id
_entity.type
_entity.pdbx_description
1 polymer ?
#
loop_
_entity_poly.entity_id
_entity_poly.type
_entity_poly.pdbx_seq_one_letter_code
_entity_poly.pdbx_strand_id
1 'polypeptide(L)'
;MLVDAIPLRDSGRRLSSAEVAALEPMRGILRVTRNSDTGWLFARLMYAGPGWPGAGGRMDLLPALADVRLVALGPEGIVLAGYVSRAVDMQVARGDRQAWWCKPVAPDATLSRFEPREQARKTF
;
A
#
# COMPACT_ATOMS: atom_id res chain seq x y z
N MET A 1 5.53 -9.33 -4.59
CA MET A 1 4.35 -9.52 -5.47
C MET A 1 4.18 -8.25 -6.29
N LEU A 2 3.98 -8.33 -7.60
CA LEU A 2 3.67 -7.15 -8.41
C LEU A 2 2.21 -6.75 -8.16
N VAL A 3 1.97 -5.48 -7.88
CA VAL A 3 0.64 -4.95 -7.59
C VAL A 3 0.44 -3.58 -8.23
N ASP A 4 -0.81 -3.24 -8.50
CA ASP A 4 -1.28 -1.85 -8.56
C ASP A 4 -1.78 -1.44 -7.19
N ALA A 5 -1.35 -0.29 -6.69
CA ALA A 5 -1.69 0.17 -5.35
C ALA A 5 -2.20 1.60 -5.32
N ILE A 6 -3.19 1.84 -4.46
CA ILE A 6 -3.78 3.16 -4.22
C ILE A 6 -3.82 3.41 -2.71
N PRO A 7 -3.35 4.59 -2.23
CA PRO A 7 -3.49 4.97 -0.84
C PRO A 7 -4.96 5.24 -0.52
N LEU A 8 -5.41 4.78 0.65
CA LEU A 8 -6.77 4.97 1.16
C LEU A 8 -6.84 6.03 2.25
N ARG A 9 -5.67 6.53 2.68
CA ARG A 9 -5.54 7.67 3.58
C ARG A 9 -4.50 8.65 3.05
N ASP A 10 -4.68 9.90 3.41
CA ASP A 10 -3.68 10.95 3.27
C ASP A 10 -3.44 11.56 4.65
N SER A 11 -2.20 11.48 5.12
CA SER A 11 -1.78 12.05 6.41
C SER A 11 -2.72 11.68 7.56
N GLY A 12 -3.13 10.41 7.64
CA GLY A 12 -4.05 9.89 8.66
C GLY A 12 -5.55 10.00 8.31
N ARG A 13 -5.95 10.95 7.46
CA ARG A 13 -7.33 11.17 7.04
C ARG A 13 -7.76 10.11 6.05
N ARG A 14 -8.91 9.47 6.27
CA ARG A 14 -9.51 8.53 5.30
C ARG A 14 -9.98 9.29 4.07
N LEU A 15 -9.59 8.82 2.89
CA LEU A 15 -10.08 9.35 1.62
C LEU A 15 -11.52 8.85 1.37
N SER A 16 -12.35 9.73 0.81
CA SER A 16 -13.67 9.40 0.30
C SER A 16 -13.58 8.53 -0.95
N SER A 17 -14.67 7.84 -1.31
CA SER A 17 -14.69 7.01 -2.51
C SER A 17 -14.38 7.79 -3.80
N ALA A 18 -14.85 9.04 -3.88
CA ALA A 18 -14.58 9.91 -5.02
C ALA A 18 -13.10 10.32 -5.10
N GLU A 19 -12.49 10.67 -3.97
CA GLU A 19 -11.05 10.94 -3.90
C GLU A 19 -10.24 9.71 -4.33
N VAL A 20 -10.56 8.51 -3.83
CA VAL A 20 -9.84 7.29 -4.20
C VAL A 20 -10.02 6.95 -5.68
N ALA A 21 -11.21 7.11 -6.24
CA ALA A 21 -11.48 6.86 -7.67
C ALA A 21 -10.75 7.83 -8.61
N ALA A 22 -10.40 9.03 -8.13
CA ALA A 22 -9.65 10.03 -8.88
C ALA A 22 -8.11 9.80 -8.83
N LEU A 23 -7.63 8.88 -7.99
CA LEU A 23 -6.20 8.59 -7.89
C LEU A 23 -5.75 7.64 -9.00
N GLU A 24 -4.61 7.97 -9.61
CA GLU A 24 -3.91 7.05 -10.50
C GLU A 24 -3.20 5.95 -9.67
N PRO A 25 -3.39 4.67 -10.01
CA PRO A 25 -2.72 3.56 -9.34
C PRO A 25 -1.20 3.59 -9.54
N MET A 26 -0.46 3.30 -8.48
CA MET A 26 0.98 3.12 -8.53
C MET A 26 1.33 1.65 -8.69
N ARG A 27 1.98 1.29 -9.79
CA ARG A 27 2.48 -0.06 -10.02
C ARG A 27 3.83 -0.27 -9.35
N GLY A 28 3.93 -1.32 -8.54
CA GLY A 28 5.16 -1.63 -7.83
C GLY A 28 5.24 -3.05 -7.30
N ILE A 29 6.43 -3.43 -6.83
CA ILE A 29 6.65 -4.66 -6.09
C ILE A 29 6.28 -4.42 -4.63
N LEU A 30 5.16 -5.00 -4.21
CA LEU A 30 4.79 -5.12 -2.81
C LEU A 30 5.68 -6.16 -2.13
N ARG A 31 6.37 -5.73 -1.08
CA ARG A 31 7.16 -6.59 -0.19
C ARG A 31 6.71 -6.38 1.24
N VAL A 32 6.38 -7.48 1.91
CA VAL A 32 6.10 -7.51 3.35
C VAL A 32 7.24 -8.27 4.03
N THR A 33 7.86 -7.67 5.05
CA THR A 33 8.95 -8.26 5.82
C THR A 33 8.66 -8.20 7.31
N ARG A 34 9.07 -9.23 8.04
CA ARG A 34 9.06 -9.22 9.50
C ARG A 34 10.41 -8.74 10.02
N ASN A 35 10.41 -7.81 10.97
CA ASN A 35 11.59 -7.51 11.78
C ASN A 35 11.71 -8.59 12.86
N SER A 36 12.87 -9.24 12.96
CA SER A 36 13.12 -10.32 13.94
C SER A 36 13.07 -9.83 15.39
N ASP A 37 13.51 -8.60 15.62
CA ASP A 37 13.78 -8.07 16.95
C ASP A 37 12.51 -7.49 17.57
N THR A 38 11.70 -6.78 16.76
CA THR A 38 10.43 -6.18 17.22
C THR A 38 9.21 -7.04 16.91
N GLY A 39 9.36 -8.04 16.05
CA GLY A 39 8.25 -8.86 15.55
C GLY A 39 7.29 -8.14 14.61
N TRP A 40 7.51 -6.84 14.33
CA TRP A 40 6.62 -6.04 13.50
C TRP A 40 6.70 -6.44 12.03
N LEU A 41 5.55 -6.34 11.36
CA LEU A 41 5.47 -6.44 9.90
C LEU A 41 5.60 -5.07 9.28
N PHE A 42 6.42 -5.01 8.23
CA PHE A 42 6.66 -3.83 7.42
C PHE A 42 6.21 -4.09 5.99
N ALA A 43 5.46 -3.17 5.40
CA ALA A 43 5.09 -3.23 3.99
C ALA A 43 5.74 -2.07 3.23
N ARG A 44 6.32 -2.38 2.09
CA ARG A 44 6.94 -1.44 1.17
C ARG A 44 6.42 -1.68 -0.23
N LEU A 45 6.08 -0.61 -0.93
CA LEU A 45 5.78 -0.65 -2.36
C LEU A 45 6.99 -0.08 -3.10
N MET A 46 7.75 -0.94 -3.76
CA MET A 46 8.98 -0.57 -4.46
C MET A 46 8.70 -0.36 -5.95
N TYR A 47 9.43 0.54 -6.58
CA TYR A 47 9.32 0.78 -8.02
C TYR A 47 9.49 -0.50 -8.85
N ALA A 48 8.73 -0.61 -9.94
CA ALA A 48 8.80 -1.71 -10.90
C ALA A 48 8.94 -1.16 -12.34
N GLY A 49 10.17 -0.92 -12.81
CA GLY A 49 10.41 -0.47 -14.19
C GLY A 49 11.87 -0.67 -14.66
N PRO A 50 12.11 -0.85 -15.97
CA PRO A 50 13.45 -1.07 -16.52
C PRO A 50 14.30 0.21 -16.55
N GLY A 51 15.61 0.09 -16.29
CA GLY A 51 16.60 1.16 -16.50
C GLY A 51 17.02 2.01 -15.29
N TRP A 52 16.72 1.60 -14.05
CA TRP A 52 17.14 2.39 -12.88
C TRP A 52 18.58 2.08 -12.44
N PRO A 53 19.43 3.10 -12.15
CA PRO A 53 20.82 2.89 -11.77
C PRO A 53 20.94 2.24 -10.38
N GLY A 54 21.93 1.35 -10.25
CA GLY A 54 22.15 0.53 -9.07
C GLY A 54 22.52 1.31 -7.80
N ALA A 55 22.37 0.60 -6.67
CA ALA A 55 23.06 0.81 -5.39
C ALA A 55 22.94 2.22 -4.75
N GLY A 56 21.81 2.53 -4.10
CA GLY A 56 21.81 3.60 -3.09
C GLY A 56 20.45 4.10 -2.59
N GLY A 57 19.40 4.07 -3.42
CA GLY A 57 18.09 4.61 -3.04
C GLY A 57 16.96 3.65 -3.37
N ARG A 58 16.49 2.86 -2.40
CA ARG A 58 15.16 2.24 -2.50
C ARG A 58 14.12 3.35 -2.40
N MET A 59 13.57 3.80 -3.52
CA MET A 59 12.44 4.72 -3.49
C MET A 59 11.16 3.91 -3.27
N ASP A 60 10.58 4.07 -2.09
CA ASP A 60 9.23 3.57 -1.84
C ASP A 60 8.24 4.49 -2.58
N LEU A 61 7.40 3.90 -3.43
CA LEU A 61 6.34 4.60 -4.18
C LEU A 61 5.24 5.12 -3.25
N LEU A 62 5.08 4.48 -2.10
CA LEU A 62 4.18 4.88 -1.04
C LEU A 62 4.92 4.89 0.31
N PRO A 63 4.54 5.75 1.26
CA PRO A 63 5.18 5.80 2.57
C PRO A 63 5.15 4.44 3.26
N ALA A 64 6.31 3.84 3.53
CA ALA A 64 6.41 2.50 4.10
C ALA A 64 5.53 2.34 5.34
N LEU A 65 4.87 1.18 5.48
CA LEU A 65 4.01 0.89 6.62
C LEU A 65 4.74 0.05 7.65
N ALA A 66 4.48 0.32 8.92
CA ALA A 66 4.88 -0.47 10.08
C ALA A 66 3.64 -1.00 10.84
N ASP A 67 3.83 -2.11 11.58
CA ASP A 67 2.75 -2.83 12.29
C ASP A 67 1.58 -3.17 11.34
N VAL A 68 1.95 -3.69 10.17
CA VAL A 68 1.02 -3.94 9.06
C VAL A 68 0.08 -5.09 9.38
N ARG A 69 -1.19 -4.89 9.03
CA ARG A 69 -2.25 -5.90 9.08
C ARG A 69 -2.94 -6.01 7.73
N LEU A 70 -3.31 -7.23 7.37
CA LEU A 70 -4.30 -7.48 6.32
C LEU A 70 -5.68 -7.18 6.90
N VAL A 71 -6.36 -6.17 6.37
CA VAL A 71 -7.69 -5.74 6.86
C VAL A 71 -8.83 -6.21 5.95
N ALA A 72 -8.54 -6.48 4.68
CA ALA A 72 -9.50 -7.10 3.77
C ALA A 72 -8.76 -7.92 2.71
N LEU A 73 -9.41 -8.99 2.27
CA LEU A 73 -9.00 -9.83 1.14
C LEU A 73 -10.26 -10.08 0.30
N GLY A 74 -10.19 -9.80 -0.99
CA GLY A 74 -11.29 -10.03 -1.92
C GLY A 74 -10.79 -10.31 -3.33
N PRO A 75 -11.70 -10.58 -4.27
CA PRO A 75 -11.36 -10.91 -5.65
C PRO A 75 -10.62 -9.76 -6.36
N GLU A 76 -10.86 -8.51 -5.95
CA GLU A 76 -10.21 -7.32 -6.53
C GLU A 76 -8.87 -6.98 -5.87
N GLY A 77 -8.42 -7.75 -4.88
CA GLY A 77 -7.14 -7.55 -4.22
C GLY A 77 -7.22 -7.54 -2.69
N ILE A 78 -6.19 -6.97 -2.09
CA ILE A 78 -6.02 -6.90 -0.64
C ILE A 78 -6.03 -5.46 -0.15
N VAL A 79 -6.36 -5.27 1.11
CA VAL A 79 -6.14 -4.01 1.80
C VAL A 79 -5.17 -4.25 2.95
N LEU A 80 -4.05 -3.53 2.92
CA LEU A 80 -3.08 -3.47 4.01
C LEU A 80 -3.27 -2.18 4.79
N ALA A 81 -3.22 -2.25 6.11
CA ALA A 81 -3.28 -1.07 6.97
C ALA A 81 -2.19 -1.12 8.03
N GLY A 82 -1.69 0.04 8.43
CA GLY A 82 -0.67 0.18 9.46
C GLY A 82 -0.43 1.64 9.79
N TYR A 83 0.78 1.93 10.24
CA TYR A 83 1.24 3.29 10.51
C TYR A 83 2.34 3.64 9.52
N VAL A 84 2.40 4.90 9.07
CA VAL A 84 3.56 5.38 8.33
C VAL A 84 4.79 5.19 9.20
N SER A 85 5.75 4.42 8.70
CA SER A 85 7.03 4.16 9.34
C SER A 85 7.88 5.42 9.24
N ARG A 86 8.05 6.14 10.35
CA ARG A 86 9.04 7.22 10.44
C ARG A 86 10.32 6.62 11.01
N ALA A 87 11.42 6.71 10.27
CA ALA A 87 12.73 6.41 10.82
C ALA A 87 13.16 7.62 11.67
N VAL A 88 13.02 7.50 12.99
CA VAL A 88 13.60 8.46 13.94
C VAL A 88 14.60 7.66 14.76
N ASP A 89 15.89 7.97 14.64
CA ASP A 89 16.97 7.38 15.43
C ASP A 89 17.01 5.84 15.48
N MET A 90 16.85 5.19 14.31
CA MET A 90 16.78 3.72 14.16
C MET A 90 15.61 3.04 14.92
N GLN A 91 14.72 3.82 15.54
CA GLN A 91 13.50 3.35 16.16
C GLN A 91 12.32 3.64 15.22
N VAL A 92 11.51 2.62 14.96
CA VAL A 92 10.32 2.77 14.14
C VAL A 92 9.25 3.43 15.00
N ALA A 93 9.04 4.73 14.80
CA ALA A 93 7.93 5.44 15.42
C ALA A 93 6.66 5.24 14.60
N ARG A 94 5.53 4.99 15.28
CA ARG A 94 4.20 4.97 14.64
C ARG A 94 3.86 6.40 14.21
N GLY A 95 3.92 6.68 12.92
CA GLY A 95 3.38 7.90 12.32
C GLY A 95 1.87 7.81 12.13
N ASP A 96 1.36 8.55 11.15
CA ASP A 96 -0.08 8.59 10.86
C ASP A 96 -0.60 7.23 10.39
N ARG A 97 -1.88 6.97 10.66
CA ARG A 97 -2.55 5.77 10.12
C ARG A 97 -2.57 5.83 8.60
N GLN A 98 -2.22 4.74 7.96
CA GLN A 98 -2.25 4.61 6.51
C GLN A 98 -2.81 3.24 6.11
N ALA A 99 -3.43 3.17 4.94
CA ALA A 99 -3.88 1.94 4.33
C ALA A 99 -3.72 2.00 2.81
N TRP A 100 -3.43 0.86 2.20
CA TRP A 100 -3.29 0.70 0.76
C TRP A 100 -4.26 -0.36 0.29
N TRP A 101 -5.01 -0.06 -0.76
CA TRP A 101 -5.56 -1.11 -1.60
C TRP A 101 -4.45 -1.58 -2.53
N CYS A 102 -4.31 -2.89 -2.70
CA CYS A 102 -3.31 -3.50 -3.57
C CYS A 102 -3.97 -4.61 -4.40
N LYS A 103 -4.01 -4.44 -5.72
CA LYS A 103 -4.48 -5.46 -6.66
C LYS A 103 -3.27 -6.21 -7.23
N PRO A 104 -3.13 -7.53 -7.00
CA PRO A 104 -2.13 -8.33 -7.69
C PRO A 104 -2.33 -8.25 -9.21
N VAL A 105 -1.23 -8.10 -9.95
CA VAL A 105 -1.27 -7.99 -11.41
C VAL A 105 -0.18 -8.83 -12.08
N ALA A 106 -0.46 -9.30 -13.28
CA ALA A 106 0.54 -9.91 -14.15
C ALA A 106 1.49 -8.83 -14.71
N PRO A 107 2.74 -9.17 -15.08
CA PRO A 107 3.72 -8.20 -15.59
C PRO A 107 3.26 -7.41 -16.83
N ASP A 108 2.43 -8.03 -17.66
CA ASP A 108 1.92 -7.52 -18.94
C ASP A 108 0.50 -6.92 -18.84
N ALA A 109 -0.13 -6.95 -17.66
CA ALA A 109 -1.46 -6.41 -17.46
C ALA A 109 -1.49 -4.88 -17.65
N THR A 110 -2.62 -4.31 -18.08
CA THR A 110 -2.84 -2.86 -18.04
C THR A 110 -2.96 -2.36 -16.59
N LEU A 111 -2.74 -1.05 -16.35
CA LEU A 111 -2.91 -0.44 -15.02
C LEU A 111 -4.37 -0.53 -14.56
N SER A 112 -4.58 -1.08 -13.36
CA SER A 112 -5.89 -1.35 -12.79
C SER A 112 -6.45 -0.13 -12.07
N ARG A 113 -7.62 0.37 -12.46
CA ARG A 113 -8.31 1.42 -11.69
C ARG A 113 -8.99 0.85 -10.45
N PHE A 114 -9.05 1.64 -9.39
CA PHE A 114 -9.88 1.30 -8.25
C PHE A 114 -11.33 1.65 -8.55
N GLU A 115 -12.18 0.63 -8.58
CA GLU A 115 -13.63 0.79 -8.67
C GLU A 115 -14.24 0.37 -7.33
N PRO A 116 -14.54 1.33 -6.43
CA PRO A 116 -15.25 1.00 -5.21
C PRO A 116 -16.63 0.49 -5.65
N ARG A 117 -16.86 -0.82 -5.52
CA ARG A 117 -18.24 -1.31 -5.58
C ARG A 117 -18.99 -0.58 -4.49
N GLU A 118 -20.04 0.16 -4.87
CA GLU A 118 -21.06 0.55 -3.91
C GLU A 118 -21.45 -0.73 -3.18
N GLN A 119 -21.11 -0.83 -1.90
CA GLN A 119 -21.71 -1.84 -1.06
C GLN A 119 -23.20 -1.55 -1.16
N ALA A 120 -23.91 -2.34 -1.96
CA ALA A 120 -25.34 -2.40 -1.95
C ALA A 120 -25.72 -2.48 -0.47
N ARG A 121 -26.25 -1.37 0.05
CA ARG A 121 -26.84 -1.30 1.38
C ARG A 121 -27.88 -2.40 1.40
N LYS A 122 -27.53 -3.56 1.95
CA LYS A 122 -28.53 -4.49 2.44
C LYS A 122 -29.06 -3.85 3.71
N THR A 123 -30.08 -3.03 3.51
CA THR A 123 -31.08 -2.71 4.52
C THR A 123 -31.56 -4.06 5.07
N PHE A 124 -31.26 -4.33 6.33
CA PHE A 124 -31.99 -5.30 7.14
C PHE A 124 -32.97 -4.51 8.01
#